data_AF-A0A7W5IMG7-F1
#
_entry.id   AF-A0A7W5IMG7-F1
#
_cell.length_a   1.000
_cell.length_b   1.000
_cell.length_c   1.000
_cell.angle_alpha   90.00
_cell.angle_beta   90.00
_cell.angle_gamma   90.00
#
_symmetry.space_group_name_H-M   'P 1'
#
loop_
_entity.id
_entity.type
_entity.pdbx_description
1 polymer ?
#
loop_
_entity_poly.entity_id
_entity_poly.type
_entity_poly.pdbx_seq_one_letter_code
_entity_poly.pdbx_strand_id
1 'polypeptide(L)'
;MLRGHISRCSARASTGRSSPRSSSHDLRLKDKYVEEQWTFVRGGTPLIDEPLYRYPAVAYQAQVHAAVNIGLARAALDMLAGMSGVTKTTTGAPRLADRAYYRSGLAQAEAQLRSARAFFFECAEASWRTVLAGDPVLPAEANLLRLSATHAAHTCADIVMQAYKMAGISAIYRENRMQRLVRDSIVVTQHAFLGEGNYDASGAIFVGIPPITPYP
;
A
#
# COMPACT_ATOMS: atom_id res chain seq x y z
N MET A 1 -44.06 -3.35 22.39
CA MET A 1 -44.59 -2.25 21.54
C MET A 1 -43.79 -0.99 21.81
N LEU A 2 -42.87 -0.62 20.93
CA LEU A 2 -42.26 0.71 20.91
C LEU A 2 -42.14 1.13 19.44
N ARG A 3 -43.07 1.97 19.00
CA ARG A 3 -43.12 2.53 17.64
C ARG A 3 -42.20 3.76 17.60
N GLY A 4 -41.04 3.64 16.95
CA GLY A 4 -40.16 4.78 16.65
C GLY A 4 -40.60 5.46 15.35
N HIS A 5 -40.87 6.75 15.40
CA HIS A 5 -41.24 7.59 14.26
C HIS A 5 -40.14 7.62 13.18
N ILE A 6 -40.52 7.30 11.94
CA ILE A 6 -39.65 7.34 10.75
C ILE A 6 -39.95 8.63 9.98
N SER A 7 -39.01 9.58 9.98
CA SER A 7 -39.06 10.75 9.09
C SER A 7 -38.38 10.41 7.76
N ARG A 8 -39.08 10.65 6.65
CA ARG A 8 -38.61 10.35 5.29
C ARG A 8 -37.66 11.45 4.81
N CYS A 9 -36.48 11.07 4.34
CA CYS A 9 -35.70 11.95 3.46
C CYS A 9 -35.18 11.23 2.22
N SER A 10 -35.19 11.97 1.12
CA SER A 10 -34.83 11.54 -0.23
C SER A 10 -33.32 11.71 -0.45
N ALA A 11 -32.71 10.80 -1.21
CA ALA A 11 -31.32 10.89 -1.65
C ALA A 11 -31.25 10.71 -3.16
N ARG A 12 -30.51 11.61 -3.84
CA ARG A 12 -30.11 11.52 -5.24
C ARG A 12 -28.58 11.44 -5.29
N ALA A 13 -28.05 10.47 -6.03
CA ALA A 13 -26.63 10.41 -6.38
C ALA A 13 -26.42 11.18 -7.70
N SER A 14 -25.42 12.06 -7.74
CA SER A 14 -24.97 12.73 -8.97
C SER A 14 -23.59 12.21 -9.35
N THR A 15 -23.51 11.41 -10.40
CA THR A 15 -22.24 10.93 -10.97
C THR A 15 -21.86 11.80 -12.18
N GLY A 16 -20.89 12.70 -12.00
CA GLY A 16 -20.23 13.37 -13.12
C GLY A 16 -19.23 12.42 -13.79
N ARG A 17 -19.27 12.32 -15.12
CA ARG A 17 -18.32 11.50 -15.90
C ARG A 17 -16.89 12.01 -15.72
N SER A 18 -16.02 11.21 -15.10
CA SER A 18 -14.56 11.34 -15.16
C SER A 18 -13.95 9.97 -15.46
N SER A 19 -12.89 9.92 -16.29
CA SER A 19 -12.25 8.66 -16.70
C SER A 19 -11.55 8.02 -15.49
N PRO A 20 -11.72 6.72 -15.19
CA PRO A 20 -11.30 6.17 -13.92
C PRO A 20 -9.78 6.01 -13.86
N ARG A 21 -9.16 6.52 -12.79
CA ARG A 21 -7.80 6.09 -12.37
C ARG A 21 -7.69 5.68 -10.89
N SER A 22 -8.68 5.98 -10.07
CA SER A 22 -8.95 5.27 -8.80
C SER A 22 -10.41 5.47 -8.37
N SER A 23 -10.99 6.63 -8.69
CA SER A 23 -12.41 6.96 -8.44
C SER A 23 -12.81 6.92 -6.95
N SER A 24 -11.88 7.27 -6.04
CA SER A 24 -12.12 7.44 -4.60
C SER A 24 -12.94 8.71 -4.31
N HIS A 25 -14.23 8.68 -4.64
CA HIS A 25 -15.16 9.78 -4.40
C HIS A 25 -15.80 9.67 -3.02
N ASP A 26 -16.22 10.81 -2.48
CA ASP A 26 -17.03 10.84 -1.26
C ASP A 26 -18.42 10.22 -1.52
N LEU A 27 -18.86 9.41 -0.58
CA LEU A 27 -20.19 8.81 -0.57
C LEU A 27 -21.06 9.53 0.46
N ARG A 28 -22.25 9.97 0.06
CA ARG A 28 -23.23 10.62 0.95
C ARG A 28 -24.49 9.77 1.06
N LEU A 29 -24.80 9.33 2.27
CA LEU A 29 -26.07 8.69 2.61
C LEU A 29 -26.88 9.62 3.50
N LYS A 30 -28.17 9.78 3.22
CA LYS A 30 -29.08 10.60 4.03
C LYS A 30 -30.39 9.86 4.27
N ASP A 31 -30.72 9.66 5.54
CA ASP A 31 -31.97 9.09 6.03
C ASP A 31 -32.34 7.78 5.33
N LYS A 32 -31.38 6.83 5.31
CA LYS A 32 -31.56 5.49 4.76
C LYS A 32 -31.46 4.45 5.86
N TYR A 33 -32.41 3.52 5.83
CA TYR A 33 -32.38 2.33 6.64
C TYR A 33 -31.49 1.28 5.97
N VAL A 34 -30.67 0.59 6.77
CA VAL A 34 -29.86 -0.56 6.35
C VAL A 34 -30.33 -1.72 7.20
N GLU A 35 -30.82 -2.78 6.55
CA GLU A 35 -31.27 -3.99 7.26
C GLU A 35 -30.09 -4.64 7.96
N GLU A 36 -30.36 -5.27 9.11
CA GLU A 36 -29.33 -5.87 9.97
C GLU A 36 -28.46 -6.89 9.23
N GLN A 37 -29.05 -7.67 8.30
CA GLN A 37 -28.33 -8.63 7.45
C GLN A 37 -27.24 -8.01 6.56
N TRP A 38 -27.27 -6.69 6.33
CA TRP A 38 -26.26 -5.93 5.60
C TRP A 38 -25.26 -5.20 6.52
N THR A 39 -25.34 -5.45 7.82
CA THR A 39 -24.49 -4.83 8.84
C THR A 39 -23.66 -5.89 9.56
N PHE A 40 -22.54 -5.49 10.15
CA PHE A 40 -21.74 -6.35 11.01
C PHE A 40 -21.00 -5.51 12.06
N VAL A 41 -20.62 -6.15 13.17
CA VAL A 41 -19.73 -5.53 14.17
C VAL A 41 -18.30 -5.67 13.69
N ARG A 42 -17.60 -4.54 13.51
CA ARG A 42 -16.18 -4.55 13.14
C ARG A 42 -15.36 -5.25 14.23
N GLY A 43 -14.65 -6.31 13.86
CA GLY A 43 -13.89 -7.13 14.81
C GLY A 43 -14.74 -8.14 15.59
N GLY A 44 -16.01 -8.34 15.22
CA GLY A 44 -16.85 -9.40 15.76
C GLY A 44 -16.42 -10.79 15.28
N THR A 45 -16.99 -11.82 15.89
CA THR A 45 -16.73 -13.22 15.53
C THR A 45 -17.10 -13.50 14.07
N PRO A 46 -16.22 -14.13 13.28
CA PRO A 46 -16.54 -14.56 11.92
C PRO A 46 -17.75 -15.49 11.90
N LEU A 47 -18.66 -15.26 10.94
CA LEU A 47 -19.84 -16.12 10.72
C LEU A 47 -19.56 -17.28 9.74
N ILE A 48 -18.50 -17.15 8.95
CA ILE A 48 -18.10 -18.13 7.94
C ILE A 48 -16.82 -18.82 8.44
N ASP A 49 -16.87 -20.14 8.51
CA ASP A 49 -15.75 -20.99 8.92
C ASP A 49 -14.80 -21.23 7.74
N GLU A 50 -13.99 -20.22 7.42
CA GLU A 50 -12.89 -20.35 6.46
C GLU A 50 -11.60 -19.74 7.03
N PRO A 51 -10.41 -20.30 6.70
CA PRO A 51 -9.13 -19.80 7.19
C PRO A 51 -8.92 -18.30 6.95
N LEU A 52 -9.33 -17.79 5.79
CA LEU A 52 -9.16 -16.36 5.45
C LEU A 52 -9.79 -15.42 6.48
N TYR A 53 -10.92 -15.79 7.08
CA TYR A 53 -11.62 -14.94 8.07
C TYR A 53 -10.98 -14.95 9.46
N ARG A 54 -9.96 -15.79 9.68
CA ARG A 54 -9.10 -15.77 10.88
C ARG A 54 -7.84 -14.92 10.69
N TYR A 55 -7.56 -14.50 9.45
CA TYR A 55 -6.43 -13.63 9.15
C TYR A 55 -6.70 -12.19 9.61
N PRO A 56 -5.75 -11.46 10.23
CA PRO A 56 -6.01 -10.13 10.77
C PRO A 56 -6.45 -9.12 9.69
N ALA A 57 -7.72 -8.71 9.72
CA ALA A 57 -8.33 -7.93 8.64
C ALA A 57 -7.65 -6.56 8.39
N VAL A 58 -7.24 -5.85 9.45
CA VAL A 58 -6.58 -4.54 9.34
C VAL A 58 -5.16 -4.68 8.77
N ALA A 59 -4.46 -5.76 9.12
CA ALA A 59 -3.16 -6.09 8.56
C ALA A 59 -3.27 -6.52 7.09
N TYR A 60 -4.26 -7.35 6.76
CA TYR A 60 -4.59 -7.72 5.38
C TYR A 60 -4.87 -6.48 4.52
N GLN A 61 -5.66 -5.54 5.03
CA GLN A 61 -5.91 -4.28 4.33
C GLN A 61 -4.62 -3.47 4.09
N ALA A 62 -3.73 -3.37 5.09
CA ALA A 62 -2.44 -2.73 4.89
C ALA A 62 -1.62 -3.43 3.80
N GLN A 63 -1.62 -4.77 3.78
CA GLN A 63 -0.89 -5.55 2.79
C GLN A 63 -1.39 -5.33 1.36
N VAL A 64 -2.71 -5.33 1.13
CA VAL A 64 -3.25 -5.09 -0.22
C VAL A 64 -2.91 -3.70 -0.75
N HIS A 65 -2.84 -2.69 0.12
CA HIS A 65 -2.37 -1.36 -0.27
C HIS A 65 -0.86 -1.34 -0.55
N ALA A 66 -0.05 -1.96 0.32
CA ALA A 66 1.40 -2.01 0.14
C ALA A 66 1.83 -2.75 -1.13
N ALA A 67 1.08 -3.80 -1.52
CA ALA A 67 1.32 -4.54 -2.77
C ALA A 67 1.28 -3.64 -4.02
N VAL A 68 0.49 -2.56 -4.00
CA VAL A 68 0.47 -1.56 -5.07
C VAL A 68 1.85 -0.92 -5.23
N ASN A 69 2.46 -0.45 -4.14
CA ASN A 69 3.77 0.19 -4.20
C ASN A 69 4.89 -0.80 -4.58
N ILE A 70 4.82 -2.06 -4.17
CA ILE A 70 5.74 -3.11 -4.63
C ILE A 70 5.69 -3.22 -6.17
N GLY A 71 4.49 -3.23 -6.75
CA GLY A 71 4.29 -3.24 -8.20
C GLY A 71 4.80 -1.97 -8.89
N LEU A 72 4.54 -0.79 -8.32
CA LEU A 72 5.02 0.49 -8.85
C LEU A 72 6.55 0.56 -8.85
N ALA A 73 7.21 0.12 -7.78
CA ALA A 73 8.67 0.06 -7.69
C ALA A 73 9.27 -0.88 -8.74
N ARG A 74 8.70 -2.09 -8.91
CA ARG A 74 9.13 -3.00 -9.99
C ARG A 74 9.00 -2.32 -11.36
N ALA A 75 7.84 -1.73 -11.66
CA ALA A 75 7.62 -1.05 -12.93
C ALA A 75 8.59 0.12 -13.16
N ALA A 76 8.95 0.86 -12.09
CA ALA A 76 9.90 1.95 -12.18
C ALA A 76 11.32 1.44 -12.48
N LEU A 77 11.77 0.35 -11.84
CA LEU A 77 13.08 -0.24 -12.10
C LEU A 77 13.18 -0.86 -13.48
N ASP A 78 12.14 -1.57 -13.95
CA ASP A 78 12.13 -2.16 -15.28
C ASP A 78 12.18 -1.07 -16.37
N MET A 79 11.43 0.01 -16.18
CA MET A 79 11.46 1.15 -17.08
C MET A 79 12.81 1.88 -17.04
N LEU A 80 13.39 2.06 -15.84
CA LEU A 80 14.72 2.63 -15.70
C LEU A 80 15.75 1.80 -16.46
N ALA A 81 15.75 0.47 -16.29
CA ALA A 81 16.64 -0.45 -16.99
C ALA A 81 16.43 -0.40 -18.51
N GLY A 82 15.19 -0.25 -18.98
CA GLY A 82 14.87 -0.03 -20.40
C GLY A 82 15.44 1.27 -20.98
N MET A 83 15.70 2.28 -20.14
CA MET A 83 16.34 3.55 -20.53
C MET A 83 17.87 3.48 -20.58
N SER A 84 18.48 2.35 -20.22
CA SER A 84 19.94 2.16 -20.16
C SER A 84 20.66 2.53 -21.46
N GLY A 85 20.04 2.22 -22.61
CA GLY A 85 20.56 2.47 -23.95
C GLY A 85 20.40 3.89 -24.46
N VAL A 86 19.81 4.83 -23.68
CA VAL A 86 19.59 6.21 -24.14
C VAL A 86 20.93 6.91 -24.38
N THR A 87 21.22 7.17 -25.65
CA THR A 87 22.44 7.80 -26.17
C THR A 87 22.29 9.29 -26.47
N LYS A 88 21.07 9.75 -26.77
CA LYS A 88 20.79 11.15 -27.10
C LYS A 88 20.78 11.99 -25.83
N THR A 89 21.88 12.69 -25.59
CA THR A 89 21.98 13.72 -24.57
C THR A 89 22.33 15.04 -25.25
N THR A 90 21.66 16.12 -24.86
CA THR A 90 21.89 17.46 -25.44
C THR A 90 23.34 17.92 -25.25
N THR A 91 24.01 17.42 -24.20
CA THR A 91 25.37 17.81 -23.80
C THR A 91 26.46 16.85 -24.27
N GLY A 92 26.13 15.79 -25.03
CA GLY A 92 27.10 14.76 -25.43
C GLY A 92 27.55 13.84 -24.28
N ALA A 93 26.86 13.87 -23.13
CA ALA A 93 27.08 12.95 -22.04
C ALA A 93 26.94 11.48 -22.47
N PRO A 94 27.74 10.56 -21.88
CA PRO A 94 27.65 9.12 -22.14
C PRO A 94 26.24 8.55 -21.93
N ARG A 95 25.98 7.36 -22.47
CA ARG A 95 24.73 6.63 -22.23
C ARG A 95 24.51 6.45 -20.74
N LEU A 96 23.26 6.34 -20.31
CA LEU A 96 22.95 6.11 -18.89
C LEU A 96 23.68 4.87 -18.36
N ALA A 97 23.70 3.76 -19.11
CA ALA A 97 24.40 2.54 -18.73
C ALA A 97 25.90 2.71 -18.47
N ASP A 98 26.56 3.68 -19.13
CA ASP A 98 28.00 3.89 -19.02
C ASP A 98 28.36 4.69 -17.75
N ARG A 99 27.37 5.31 -17.09
CA ARG A 99 27.56 6.12 -15.87
C ARG A 99 27.58 5.23 -14.62
N ALA A 100 28.62 5.38 -13.80
CA ALA A 100 28.79 4.57 -12.58
C ALA A 100 27.59 4.67 -11.63
N TYR A 101 27.11 5.89 -11.36
CA TYR A 101 25.98 6.12 -10.46
C TYR A 101 24.68 5.44 -10.91
N TYR A 102 24.48 5.26 -12.22
CA TYR A 102 23.30 4.63 -12.77
C TYR A 102 23.34 3.12 -12.52
N ARG A 103 24.49 2.47 -12.76
CA ARG A 103 24.66 1.03 -12.50
C ARG A 103 24.58 0.71 -11.00
N SER A 104 25.29 1.49 -10.17
CA SER A 104 25.27 1.27 -8.72
C SER A 104 23.91 1.57 -8.12
N GLY A 105 23.25 2.66 -8.53
CA GLY A 105 21.92 3.03 -8.05
C GLY A 105 20.85 2.01 -8.44
N LEU A 106 20.86 1.51 -9.69
CA LEU A 106 19.94 0.45 -10.12
C LEU A 106 20.13 -0.83 -9.30
N ALA A 107 21.38 -1.25 -9.04
CA ALA A 107 21.66 -2.43 -8.23
C ALA A 107 21.21 -2.27 -6.77
N GLN A 108 21.45 -1.10 -6.16
CA GLN A 108 21.02 -0.80 -4.80
C GLN A 108 19.49 -0.80 -4.69
N ALA A 109 18.79 -0.15 -5.63
CA ALA A 109 17.34 -0.10 -5.64
C ALA A 109 16.70 -1.49 -5.86
N GLU A 110 17.30 -2.34 -6.71
CA GLU A 110 16.87 -3.72 -6.90
C GLU A 110 17.03 -4.55 -5.61
N ALA A 111 18.15 -4.38 -4.89
CA ALA A 111 18.36 -5.04 -3.60
C ALA A 111 17.32 -4.59 -2.57
N GLN A 112 17.07 -3.28 -2.46
CA GLN A 112 16.05 -2.72 -1.56
C GLN A 112 14.64 -3.28 -1.87
N LEU A 113 14.25 -3.35 -3.15
CA LEU A 113 12.96 -3.89 -3.55
C LEU A 113 12.82 -5.36 -3.15
N ARG A 114 13.87 -6.16 -3.38
CA ARG A 114 13.85 -7.58 -3.03
C ARG A 114 13.78 -7.80 -1.52
N SER A 115 14.50 -7.00 -0.72
CA SER A 115 14.46 -7.08 0.74
C SER A 115 13.09 -6.68 1.30
N ALA A 116 12.52 -5.57 0.84
CA ALA A 116 11.20 -5.12 1.26
C ALA A 116 10.11 -6.15 0.90
N ARG A 117 10.20 -6.72 -0.31
CA ARG A 117 9.30 -7.78 -0.77
C ARG A 117 9.47 -9.07 0.04
N ALA A 118 10.70 -9.45 0.38
CA ALA A 118 10.96 -10.65 1.17
C ALA A 118 10.32 -10.52 2.56
N PHE A 119 10.57 -9.42 3.27
CA PHE A 119 9.96 -9.17 4.58
C PHE A 119 8.43 -9.17 4.54
N PHE A 120 7.85 -8.53 3.51
CA PHE A 120 6.40 -8.52 3.29
C PHE A 120 5.79 -9.94 3.15
N PHE A 121 6.37 -10.79 2.29
CA PHE A 121 5.85 -12.13 2.06
C PHE A 121 6.19 -13.09 3.20
N GLU A 122 7.35 -12.94 3.84
CA GLU A 122 7.74 -13.74 5.01
C GLU A 122 6.72 -13.59 6.14
N CYS A 123 6.35 -12.35 6.49
CA CYS A 123 5.31 -12.12 7.49
C CYS A 123 3.94 -12.67 7.05
N ALA A 124 3.58 -12.46 5.78
CA ALA A 124 2.31 -12.95 5.25
C ALA A 124 2.19 -14.47 5.33
N GLU A 125 3.24 -15.19 4.92
CA GLU A 125 3.33 -16.64 4.93
C GLU A 125 3.39 -17.20 6.35
N ALA A 126 4.05 -16.51 7.28
CA ALA A 126 4.05 -16.87 8.69
C ALA A 126 2.63 -16.91 9.26
N SER A 127 1.87 -15.83 9.08
CA SER A 127 0.51 -15.74 9.61
C SER A 127 -0.46 -16.65 8.88
N TRP A 128 -0.24 -16.89 7.59
CA TRP A 128 -1.02 -17.86 6.87
C TRP A 128 -0.80 -19.28 7.39
N ARG A 129 0.44 -19.66 7.72
CA ARG A 129 0.75 -20.96 8.35
C ARG A 129 0.09 -21.10 9.72
N THR A 130 0.17 -20.06 10.57
CA THR A 130 -0.52 -20.03 11.88
C THR A 130 -2.02 -20.27 11.72
N VAL A 131 -2.65 -19.52 10.80
CA VAL A 131 -4.09 -19.65 10.50
C VAL A 131 -4.46 -21.06 9.99
N LEU A 132 -3.65 -21.65 9.11
CA LEU A 132 -3.89 -23.00 8.59
C LEU A 132 -3.71 -24.10 9.65
N ALA A 133 -2.89 -23.87 10.67
CA ALA A 133 -2.74 -24.77 11.81
C ALA A 133 -3.95 -24.72 12.76
N GLY A 134 -4.85 -23.75 12.60
CA GLY A 134 -5.98 -23.50 13.49
C GLY A 134 -5.63 -22.64 14.70
N ASP A 135 -4.41 -22.10 14.75
CA ASP A 135 -3.93 -21.26 15.84
C ASP A 135 -4.35 -19.79 15.65
N PRO A 136 -4.57 -19.05 16.75
CA PRO A 136 -4.82 -17.62 16.67
C PRO A 136 -3.54 -16.86 16.32
N VAL A 137 -3.65 -15.89 15.40
CA VAL A 137 -2.54 -14.95 15.12
C VAL A 137 -2.34 -14.05 16.32
N LEU A 138 -1.16 -14.12 16.93
CA LEU A 138 -0.84 -13.38 18.14
C LEU A 138 -0.55 -11.89 17.85
N PRO A 139 -0.67 -10.99 18.84
CA PRO A 139 -0.41 -9.56 18.65
C PRO A 139 0.98 -9.24 18.10
N ALA A 140 2.02 -9.98 18.50
CA ALA A 140 3.38 -9.81 18.00
C ALA A 140 3.50 -10.18 16.51
N GLU A 141 2.74 -11.16 16.05
CA GLU A 141 2.71 -11.57 14.66
C GLU A 141 1.90 -10.59 13.80
N ALA A 142 0.73 -10.16 14.28
CA ALA A 142 -0.06 -9.10 13.66
C ALA A 142 0.70 -7.77 13.56
N ASN A 143 1.54 -7.46 14.55
CA ASN A 143 2.47 -6.34 14.51
C ASN A 143 3.44 -6.45 13.32
N LEU A 144 4.09 -7.60 13.11
CA LEU A 144 5.02 -7.79 12.00
C LEU A 144 4.33 -7.69 10.63
N LEU A 145 3.09 -8.17 10.50
CA LEU A 145 2.30 -7.96 9.27
C LEU A 145 2.09 -6.47 8.95
N ARG A 146 1.70 -5.68 9.95
CA ARG A 146 1.47 -4.24 9.81
C ARG A 146 2.76 -3.47 9.55
N LEU A 147 3.84 -3.81 10.26
CA LEU A 147 5.16 -3.22 10.06
C LEU A 147 5.69 -3.52 8.66
N SER A 148 5.63 -4.78 8.21
CA SER A 148 6.14 -5.17 6.89
C SER A 148 5.38 -4.51 5.75
N ALA A 149 4.05 -4.36 5.86
CA ALA A 149 3.26 -3.61 4.89
C ALA A 149 3.65 -2.12 4.84
N THR A 150 3.79 -1.48 6.00
CA THR A 150 4.21 -0.07 6.10
C THR A 150 5.60 0.12 5.50
N HIS A 151 6.57 -0.72 5.91
CA HIS A 151 7.94 -0.70 5.40
C HIS A 151 7.98 -0.88 3.88
N ALA A 152 7.28 -1.89 3.36
CA ALA A 152 7.23 -2.14 1.92
C ALA A 152 6.66 -0.96 1.14
N ALA A 153 5.58 -0.33 1.62
CA ALA A 153 4.97 0.82 0.95
C ALA A 153 5.93 2.01 0.86
N HIS A 154 6.58 2.38 1.96
CA HIS A 154 7.49 3.53 2.03
C HIS A 154 8.78 3.28 1.25
N THR A 155 9.44 2.13 1.49
CA THR A 155 10.67 1.77 0.77
C THR A 155 10.45 1.70 -0.74
N CYS A 156 9.32 1.16 -1.18
CA CYS A 156 8.99 1.13 -2.60
C CYS A 156 8.72 2.52 -3.19
N ALA A 157 8.10 3.45 -2.43
CA ALA A 157 7.96 4.83 -2.88
C ALA A 157 9.33 5.52 -3.04
N ASP A 158 10.27 5.28 -2.11
CA ASP A 158 11.64 5.79 -2.22
C ASP A 158 12.37 5.23 -3.43
N ILE A 159 12.22 3.93 -3.71
CA ILE A 159 12.79 3.29 -4.90
C ILE A 159 12.25 3.92 -6.19
N VAL A 160 10.94 4.19 -6.26
CA VAL A 160 10.33 4.88 -7.41
C VAL A 160 10.94 6.28 -7.57
N MET A 161 11.13 7.02 -6.48
CA MET A 161 11.77 8.33 -6.49
C MET A 161 13.24 8.28 -6.93
N GLN A 162 13.99 7.28 -6.48
CA GLN A 162 15.37 7.05 -6.92
C GLN A 162 15.42 6.77 -8.42
N ALA A 163 14.53 5.91 -8.93
CA ALA A 163 14.42 5.60 -10.34
C ALA A 163 14.09 6.85 -11.17
N TYR A 164 13.17 7.70 -10.70
CA TYR A 164 12.84 8.98 -11.33
C TYR A 164 14.06 9.90 -11.44
N LYS A 165 14.85 10.03 -10.36
CA LYS A 165 16.07 10.85 -10.36
C LYS A 165 17.11 10.32 -11.35
N MET A 166 17.30 9.00 -11.43
CA MET A 166 18.27 8.38 -12.34
C MET A 166 17.87 8.46 -13.82
N ALA A 167 16.57 8.47 -14.11
CA ALA A 167 16.04 8.60 -15.48
C ALA A 167 16.33 9.96 -16.14
N GLY A 168 16.71 10.97 -15.34
CA GLY A 168 17.11 12.29 -15.82
C GLY A 168 15.97 13.07 -16.48
N ILE A 169 16.33 14.07 -17.30
CA ILE A 169 15.37 15.07 -17.82
C ILE A 169 14.19 14.45 -18.58
N SER A 170 14.39 13.31 -19.24
CA SER A 170 13.31 12.66 -19.99
C SER A 170 12.12 12.21 -19.12
N ALA A 171 12.32 12.06 -17.80
CA ALA A 171 11.28 11.68 -16.86
C ALA A 171 10.26 12.78 -16.57
N ILE A 172 10.58 14.05 -16.87
CA ILE A 172 9.68 15.20 -16.61
C ILE A 172 8.54 15.27 -17.62
N TYR A 173 8.72 14.71 -18.82
CA TYR A 173 7.73 14.81 -19.89
C TYR A 173 6.46 14.04 -19.52
N ARG A 174 5.31 14.58 -19.91
CA ARG A 174 3.99 14.06 -19.53
C ARG A 174 3.75 12.66 -20.07
N GLU A 175 4.31 12.38 -21.24
CA GLU A 175 4.25 11.12 -21.96
C GLU A 175 5.04 10.05 -21.20
N ASN A 176 6.12 10.43 -20.53
CA ASN A 176 6.92 9.52 -19.72
C ASN A 176 6.10 9.05 -18.50
N ARG A 177 6.02 7.73 -18.32
CA ARG A 177 5.26 7.12 -17.24
C ARG A 177 5.92 7.31 -15.86
N MET A 178 7.21 7.64 -15.79
CA MET A 178 7.97 7.72 -14.53
C MET A 178 7.37 8.70 -13.53
N GLN A 179 7.01 9.91 -13.98
CA GLN A 179 6.32 10.90 -13.14
C GLN A 179 4.95 10.44 -12.64
N ARG A 180 4.27 9.51 -13.36
CA ARG A 180 3.00 8.94 -12.89
C ARG A 180 3.26 7.97 -11.74
N LEU A 181 4.24 7.08 -11.92
CA LEU A 181 4.62 6.11 -10.88
C LEU A 181 5.00 6.82 -9.58
N VAL A 182 5.76 7.93 -9.66
CA VAL A 182 6.10 8.77 -8.50
C VAL A 182 4.86 9.30 -7.80
N ARG A 183 3.93 9.91 -8.54
CA ARG A 183 2.73 10.50 -7.94
C ARG A 183 1.85 9.42 -7.32
N ASP A 184 1.69 8.30 -8.02
CA ASP A 184 0.88 7.18 -7.55
C ASP A 184 1.51 6.56 -6.29
N SER A 185 2.84 6.41 -6.23
CA SER A 185 3.52 5.78 -5.10
C SER A 185 3.46 6.60 -3.81
N ILE A 186 3.50 7.94 -3.93
CA ILE A 186 3.38 8.85 -2.78
C ILE A 186 1.97 8.83 -2.21
N VAL A 187 0.93 8.71 -3.04
CA VAL A 187 -0.47 8.68 -2.55
C VAL A 187 -0.73 7.45 -1.69
N VAL A 188 -0.16 6.29 -2.05
CA VAL A 188 -0.34 5.05 -1.27
C VAL A 188 0.20 5.20 0.17
N THR A 189 1.30 5.93 0.37
CA THR A 189 1.88 6.11 1.72
C THR A 189 1.03 7.00 2.63
N GLN A 190 0.09 7.76 2.06
CA GLN A 190 -0.85 8.60 2.82
C GLN A 190 -2.07 7.82 3.34
N HIS A 191 -2.23 6.56 2.94
CA HIS A 191 -3.33 5.75 3.45
C HIS A 191 -3.17 5.55 4.97
N ALA A 192 -4.24 5.72 5.75
CA ALA A 192 -4.18 5.68 7.22
C ALA A 192 -3.56 4.39 7.80
N PHE A 193 -3.64 3.29 7.04
CA PHE A 193 -3.05 2.00 7.41
C PHE A 193 -1.59 1.81 7.00
N LEU A 194 -0.98 2.77 6.34
CA LEU A 194 0.43 2.79 5.92
C LEU A 194 1.16 4.05 6.39
N GLY A 195 0.54 4.87 7.23
CA GLY A 195 1.15 6.10 7.73
C GLY A 195 2.37 5.82 8.61
N GLU A 196 3.28 6.79 8.69
CA GLU A 196 4.53 6.66 9.47
C GLU A 196 4.31 6.42 10.96
N GLY A 197 3.17 6.84 11.51
CA GLY A 197 2.77 6.55 12.90
C GLY A 197 2.69 5.05 13.22
N ASN A 198 2.58 4.19 12.21
CA ASN A 198 2.67 2.74 12.41
C ASN A 198 4.05 2.28 12.90
N TYR A 199 5.14 3.00 12.59
CA TYR A 199 6.46 2.65 13.10
C TYR A 199 6.56 2.86 14.61
N ASP A 200 6.00 3.95 15.12
CA ASP A 200 5.88 4.21 16.56
C ASP A 200 5.01 3.14 17.24
N ALA A 201 3.83 2.85 16.68
CA ALA A 201 2.94 1.81 17.19
C ALA A 201 3.59 0.41 17.20
N SER A 202 4.35 0.08 16.14
CA SER A 202 5.13 -1.15 16.08
C SER A 202 6.25 -1.19 17.12
N GLY A 203 6.94 -0.06 17.31
CA GLY A 203 8.00 0.09 18.30
C GLY A 203 7.47 -0.09 19.72
N ALA A 204 6.31 0.47 20.02
CA ALA A 204 5.62 0.30 21.30
C ALA A 204 5.40 -1.19 21.64
N ILE A 205 4.92 -1.97 20.67
CA ILE A 205 4.74 -3.42 20.85
C ILE A 205 6.08 -4.13 21.11
N PHE A 206 7.15 -3.77 20.40
CA PHE A 206 8.46 -4.37 20.64
C PHE A 206 9.01 -4.13 22.04
N VAL A 207 8.72 -2.97 22.63
CA VAL A 207 9.13 -2.63 24.01
C VAL A 207 8.09 -2.99 25.07
N GLY A 208 7.00 -3.66 24.68
CA GLY A 208 5.98 -4.15 25.60
C GLY A 208 5.06 -3.07 26.17
N ILE A 209 4.90 -1.93 25.50
CA ILE A 209 3.95 -0.88 25.91
C ILE A 209 2.79 -0.76 24.91
N PRO A 210 1.61 -0.29 25.35
CA PRO A 210 0.48 -0.07 24.45
C PRO A 210 0.77 1.06 23.43
N PRO A 211 0.40 0.90 22.15
CA PRO A 211 0.48 1.97 21.16
C PRO A 211 -0.54 3.08 21.44
N ILE A 212 -0.21 4.32 21.06
CA ILE A 212 -1.07 5.51 21.28
C ILE A 212 -2.37 5.42 20.46
N THR A 213 -2.27 4.93 19.23
CA THR A 213 -3.41 4.70 18.33
C THR A 213 -3.70 3.20 18.27
N PRO A 214 -4.98 2.77 18.18
CA PRO A 214 -5.30 1.35 18.04
C PRO A 214 -4.51 0.65 16.93
N TYR A 215 -3.76 -0.37 17.31
CA TYR A 215 -2.82 -1.16 16.51
C TYR A 215 -2.54 -2.47 17.28
N PRO A 216 -2.26 -3.61 16.63
CA PRO A 216 -2.23 -3.85 15.18
C PRO A 216 -3.61 -3.85 14.51
#